data_AF-A0A955U6D2-F1
#
_entry.id   AF-A0A955U6D2-F1
#
_cell.length_a   1.000
_cell.length_b   1.000
_cell.length_c   1.000
_cell.angle_alpha   90.00
_cell.angle_beta   90.00
_cell.angle_gamma   90.00
#
_symmetry.space_group_name_H-M   'P 1'
#
loop_
_entity.id
_entity.type
_entity.pdbx_description
1 polymer ?
#
loop_
_entity_poly.entity_id
_entity_poly.type
_entity_poly.pdbx_seq_one_letter_code
_entity_poly.pdbx_strand_id
1 'polypeptide(L)'
;WAERISAGFCGAPTAFFIGLREDGSPRRIYFTAPGVPFDAAQKTSLADAHTRWLLYLPHEDGTYLEWLGVDAALAARWLGRALQPADLRELDGSGARDEWPDAWRVLLPPRSSGR
;
A
#
# COMPACT_ATOMS: atom_id res chain seq x y z
N TRP A 1 -7.15 -8.34 3.52
CA TRP A 1 -7.59 -7.54 4.69
C TRP A 1 -7.79 -6.08 4.28
N ALA A 2 -6.90 -5.51 3.46
CA ALA A 2 -6.95 -4.12 3.03
C ALA A 2 -8.29 -3.75 2.39
N GLU A 3 -8.76 -4.57 1.45
CA GLU A 3 -10.08 -4.44 0.84
C GLU A 3 -11.23 -4.45 1.86
N ARG A 4 -11.18 -5.34 2.86
CA ARG A 4 -12.18 -5.39 3.95
C ARG A 4 -12.14 -4.11 4.80
N ILE A 5 -10.96 -3.56 5.06
CA ILE A 5 -10.81 -2.31 5.81
C ILE A 5 -11.42 -1.16 5.02
N SER A 6 -11.01 -0.97 3.76
CA SER A 6 -11.53 0.13 2.95
C SER A 6 -13.03 0.02 2.69
N ALA A 7 -13.53 -1.17 2.37
CA ALA A 7 -14.97 -1.39 2.24
C ALA A 7 -15.73 -1.14 3.54
N GLY A 8 -15.16 -1.52 4.70
CA GLY A 8 -15.78 -1.27 5.99
C GLY A 8 -15.88 0.21 6.37
N PHE A 9 -14.88 1.03 6.02
CA PHE A 9 -14.87 2.46 6.33
C PHE A 9 -15.54 3.33 5.26
N CYS A 10 -15.44 2.94 3.99
CA CYS A 10 -15.86 3.76 2.85
C CYS A 10 -17.10 3.21 2.13
N GLY A 11 -17.61 2.04 2.52
CA GLY A 11 -18.72 1.36 1.85
C GLY A 11 -18.35 0.70 0.50
N ALA A 12 -17.12 0.87 0.03
CA ALA A 12 -16.59 0.29 -1.21
C ALA A 12 -15.07 0.10 -1.15
N PRO A 13 -14.49 -0.86 -1.90
CA PRO A 13 -13.05 -1.00 -2.07
C PRO A 13 -12.42 0.31 -2.58
N THR A 14 -11.56 0.90 -1.76
CA THR A 14 -10.96 2.22 -2.03
C THR A 14 -9.49 2.24 -1.67
N ALA A 15 -8.69 3.04 -2.38
CA ALA A 15 -7.30 3.25 -2.06
C ALA A 15 -7.15 3.90 -0.68
N PHE A 16 -6.11 3.52 0.05
CA PHE A 16 -5.77 4.18 1.31
C PHE A 16 -4.26 4.22 1.57
N PHE A 17 -3.84 5.24 2.29
CA PHE A 17 -2.47 5.45 2.75
C PHE A 17 -2.45 5.38 4.27
N ILE A 18 -1.51 4.63 4.84
CA ILE A 18 -1.27 4.53 6.28
C ILE A 18 0.09 5.15 6.58
N GLY A 19 0.10 6.27 7.29
CA GLY A 19 1.32 6.77 7.94
C GLY A 19 1.58 5.98 9.21
N LEU A 20 2.81 5.50 9.40
CA LEU A 20 3.22 4.68 10.54
C LEU A 20 4.04 5.48 11.56
N ARG A 21 4.05 5.01 12.81
CA ARG A 21 5.03 5.42 13.82
C ARG A 21 6.32 4.59 13.68
N GLU A 22 7.33 4.93 14.47
CA GLU A 22 8.60 4.20 14.50
C GLU A 22 8.47 2.74 14.96
N ASP A 23 7.48 2.42 15.80
CA ASP A 23 7.15 1.05 16.21
C ASP A 23 6.32 0.28 15.16
N GLY A 24 6.05 0.91 14.01
CA GLY A 24 5.25 0.34 12.93
C GLY A 24 3.75 0.31 13.20
N SER A 25 3.26 0.95 14.27
CA SER A 25 1.83 1.10 14.53
C SER A 25 1.20 2.17 13.62
N PRO A 26 -0.09 2.06 13.25
CA PRO A 26 -0.78 3.08 12.48
C PRO A 26 -0.85 4.41 13.23
N ARG A 27 -0.29 5.48 12.66
CA ARG A 27 -0.45 6.86 13.15
C ARG A 27 -1.72 7.51 12.60
N ARG A 28 -1.92 7.39 11.29
CA ARG A 28 -3.08 7.96 10.58
C ARG A 28 -3.35 7.17 9.31
N ILE A 29 -4.62 7.07 8.93
CA ILE A 29 -5.08 6.45 7.69
C ILE A 29 -5.83 7.51 6.88
N TYR A 30 -5.51 7.59 5.60
CA TYR A 30 -6.14 8.48 4.63
C TYR A 30 -6.81 7.61 3.57
N PHE A 31 -8.08 7.87 3.29
CA PHE A 31 -8.83 7.17 2.23
C PHE A 31 -9.08 8.12 1.09
N THR A 32 -9.09 7.59 -0.14
CA THR A 32 -9.57 8.36 -1.29
C THR A 32 -11.08 8.22 -1.45
N ALA A 33 -11.64 8.84 -2.47
CA ALA A 33 -12.98 8.52 -2.92
C ALA A 33 -12.98 7.20 -3.73
N PRO A 34 -14.07 6.41 -3.72
CA PRO A 34 -14.18 5.21 -4.54
C PRO A 34 -13.94 5.52 -6.03
N GLY A 35 -13.12 4.69 -6.68
CA GLY A 35 -12.76 4.86 -8.10
C GLY A 35 -11.78 6.00 -8.40
N VAL A 36 -11.38 6.78 -7.40
CA VAL A 36 -10.41 7.89 -7.57
C VAL A 36 -9.15 7.55 -6.76
N PRO A 37 -8.06 7.07 -7.39
CA PRO A 37 -6.81 6.80 -6.68
C PRO A 37 -6.13 8.10 -6.24
N PHE A 38 -5.15 7.99 -5.33
CA PHE A 38 -4.30 9.14 -4.98
C PHE A 38 -3.52 9.59 -6.22
N ASP A 39 -3.54 10.87 -6.51
CA ASP A 39 -2.68 11.45 -7.53
C ASP A 39 -1.22 11.56 -7.06
N ALA A 40 -0.31 11.92 -7.98
CA ALA A 40 1.10 12.04 -7.67
C ALA A 40 1.41 13.12 -6.62
N ALA A 41 0.68 14.24 -6.61
CA ALA A 41 0.90 15.34 -5.68
C ALA A 41 0.47 14.96 -4.26
N GLN A 42 -0.68 14.31 -4.13
CA GLN A 42 -1.19 13.76 -2.88
C GLN A 42 -0.24 12.71 -2.31
N LYS A 43 0.23 11.77 -3.13
CA LYS A 43 1.20 10.75 -2.70
C LYS A 43 2.50 11.39 -2.20
N THR A 44 3.02 12.38 -2.93
CA THR A 44 4.24 13.10 -2.54
C THR A 44 4.05 13.80 -1.20
N SER A 45 2.96 14.57 -1.04
CA SER A 45 2.68 15.29 0.21
C SER A 45 2.52 14.35 1.41
N LEU A 46 1.88 13.19 1.22
CA LEU A 46 1.71 12.19 2.28
C LEU A 46 3.04 11.52 2.65
N ALA A 47 3.88 11.21 1.67
CA ALA A 47 5.19 10.63 1.94
C ALA A 47 6.15 11.63 2.61
N ASP A 48 6.12 12.90 2.22
CA ASP A 48 6.93 13.94 2.89
C ASP A 48 6.54 14.10 4.37
N ALA A 49 5.26 13.88 4.70
CA ALA A 49 4.76 13.96 6.08
C ALA A 49 5.07 12.71 6.93
N HIS A 50 5.47 11.60 6.31
CA HIS A 50 5.60 10.30 6.97
C HIS A 50 6.87 9.57 6.52
N THR A 51 7.83 9.39 7.43
CA THR A 51 9.07 8.64 7.13
C THR A 51 8.87 7.14 6.97
N ARG A 52 7.72 6.61 7.42
CA ARG A 52 7.32 5.20 7.27
C ARG A 52 5.84 5.13 6.89
N TRP A 53 5.51 4.40 5.83
CA TRP A 53 4.12 4.30 5.38
C TRP A 53 3.83 3.07 4.51
N LEU A 54 2.54 2.77 4.37
CA LEU A 54 1.96 1.76 3.48
C LEU A 54 0.88 2.40 2.61
N LEU A 55 0.85 2.08 1.32
CA LEU A 55 -0.18 2.50 0.37
C LEU A 55 -0.84 1.25 -0.22
N TYR A 56 -2.16 1.20 -0.12
CA TYR A 56 -3.00 0.21 -0.80
C TYR A 56 -3.71 0.86 -1.97
N LEU A 57 -3.58 0.23 -3.14
CA LEU A 57 -4.35 0.57 -4.34
C LEU A 57 -5.13 -0.68 -4.78
N PRO A 58 -6.47 -0.65 -4.77
CA PRO A 58 -7.26 -1.68 -5.43
C PRO A 58 -6.99 -1.64 -6.95
N HIS A 59 -6.86 -2.81 -7.59
CA HIS A 59 -6.60 -2.95 -9.01
C HIS A 59 -7.49 -4.05 -9.60
N GLU A 60 -7.84 -3.97 -10.88
CA GLU A 60 -8.70 -4.99 -11.52
C GLU A 60 -8.06 -6.38 -11.49
N ASP A 61 -6.76 -6.44 -11.79
CA ASP A 61 -5.95 -7.67 -11.69
C ASP A 61 -5.44 -8.00 -10.29
N GLY A 62 -5.93 -7.35 -9.23
CA GLY A 62 -5.60 -7.69 -7.84
C GLY A 62 -5.42 -6.50 -6.90
N THR A 63 -4.33 -6.47 -6.16
CA THR A 63 -4.07 -5.45 -5.15
C THR A 63 -2.62 -5.05 -5.20
N TYR A 64 -2.40 -3.75 -5.34
CA TYR A 64 -1.07 -3.19 -5.23
C TYR A 64 -0.84 -2.65 -3.82
N LEU A 65 0.28 -3.06 -3.23
CA LEU A 65 0.81 -2.54 -1.99
C LEU A 65 2.18 -1.91 -2.25
N GLU A 66 2.33 -0.68 -1.79
CA GLU A 66 3.59 0.05 -1.83
C GLU A 66 3.95 0.49 -0.42
N TRP A 67 5.23 0.51 -0.09
CA TRP A 67 5.67 1.01 1.22
C TRP A 67 7.09 1.56 1.18
N LEU A 68 7.37 2.45 2.13
CA LEU A 68 8.66 3.08 2.36
C LEU A 68 9.01 3.03 3.84
N GLY A 69 10.28 2.80 4.15
CA GLY A 69 10.77 2.77 5.53
C GLY A 69 10.16 1.64 6.37
N VAL A 70 9.62 0.61 5.71
CA VAL A 70 9.04 -0.58 6.33
C VAL A 70 10.01 -1.74 6.15
N ASP A 71 10.52 -2.26 7.27
CA ASP A 71 11.39 -3.43 7.25
C ASP A 71 10.62 -4.73 6.93
N ALA A 72 11.35 -5.81 6.64
CA ALA A 72 10.77 -7.09 6.26
C ALA A 72 9.87 -7.71 7.35
N ALA A 73 10.18 -7.49 8.64
CA ALA A 73 9.40 -8.03 9.74
C ALA A 73 8.04 -7.32 9.85
N LEU A 74 8.05 -5.99 9.70
CA LEU A 74 6.86 -5.17 9.67
C LEU A 74 6.02 -5.45 8.42
N ALA A 75 6.65 -5.56 7.24
CA ALA A 75 5.98 -5.98 6.01
C ALA A 75 5.30 -7.34 6.19
N ALA A 76 5.99 -8.32 6.77
CA ALA A 76 5.44 -9.65 7.02
C ALA A 76 4.22 -9.62 7.95
N ARG A 77 4.24 -8.77 8.99
CA ARG A 77 3.09 -8.55 9.88
C ARG A 77 1.87 -8.06 9.11
N TRP A 78 2.04 -7.08 8.22
CA TRP A 78 0.95 -6.54 7.42
C TRP A 78 0.49 -7.49 6.31
N LEU A 79 1.40 -8.28 5.72
CA LEU A 79 1.05 -9.31 4.75
C LEU A 79 0.37 -10.53 5.39
N GLY A 80 0.57 -10.75 6.70
CA GLY A 80 0.12 -11.96 7.40
C GLY A 80 0.94 -13.20 7.05
N ARG A 81 2.08 -13.03 6.39
CA ARG A 81 3.06 -14.07 6.01
C ARG A 81 4.42 -13.43 5.77
N ALA A 82 5.48 -14.24 5.76
CA ALA A 82 6.81 -13.75 5.40
C ALA A 82 6.83 -13.14 3.99
N LEU A 83 7.48 -11.97 3.86
CA LEU A 83 7.78 -11.33 2.57
C LEU A 83 8.80 -12.20 1.82
N GLN A 84 8.48 -12.58 0.59
CA GLN A 84 9.35 -13.36 -0.29
C GLN A 84 9.89 -12.45 -1.41
N PRO A 85 11.11 -12.69 -1.91
CA PRO A 85 11.64 -11.92 -3.04
C PRO A 85 10.71 -11.94 -4.26
N ALA A 86 10.00 -13.04 -4.51
CA ALA A 86 9.06 -13.18 -5.62
C ALA A 86 7.79 -12.32 -5.48
N ASP A 87 7.51 -11.78 -4.29
CA ASP A 87 6.40 -10.84 -4.09
C ASP A 87 6.72 -9.47 -4.66
N LEU A 88 8.01 -9.16 -4.75
CA LEU A 88 8.52 -7.87 -5.15
C LEU A 88 8.46 -7.79 -6.67
N ARG A 89 7.75 -6.78 -7.16
CA ARG A 89 7.76 -6.45 -8.58
C ARG A 89 8.32 -5.05 -8.74
N GLU A 90 9.39 -4.95 -9.49
CA GLU A 90 9.79 -3.68 -10.07
C GLU A 90 8.69 -3.27 -11.03
N LEU A 91 8.09 -2.10 -10.79
CA LEU A 91 7.05 -1.57 -11.67
C LEU A 91 7.67 -0.52 -12.56
N ASP A 92 7.77 -0.82 -13.85
CA ASP A 92 8.04 0.17 -14.88
C ASP A 92 6.84 1.13 -14.98
N GLY A 93 7.09 2.44 -14.86
CA GLY A 93 6.13 3.45 -15.30
C GLY A 93 4.93 3.75 -14.39
N SER A 94 4.86 3.24 -13.15
CA SER A 94 3.98 3.89 -12.18
C SER A 94 4.58 5.27 -11.89
N GLY A 95 3.88 6.37 -12.18
CA GLY A 95 4.36 7.75 -12.00
C GLY A 95 4.74 8.18 -10.56
N ALA A 96 5.06 7.23 -9.69
CA ALA A 96 5.80 7.38 -8.44
C ALA A 96 7.31 7.31 -8.76
N ARG A 97 7.89 8.51 -8.85
CA ARG A 97 9.28 8.91 -9.07
C ARG A 97 10.36 7.86 -8.74
N ASP A 98 11.31 7.75 -9.67
CA ASP A 98 12.62 7.10 -9.59
C ASP A 98 13.59 7.69 -8.53
N GLU A 99 13.09 8.54 -7.62
CA GLU A 99 13.92 9.34 -6.72
C GLU A 99 14.00 8.77 -5.29
N TRP A 100 13.29 7.68 -5.00
CA TRP A 100 13.12 7.19 -3.61
C TRP A 100 13.95 5.93 -3.37
N PRO A 101 14.91 5.98 -2.42
CA PRO A 101 15.98 4.99 -2.37
C PRO A 101 15.60 3.58 -1.88
N ASP A 102 14.43 3.36 -1.26
CA ASP A 102 14.06 2.04 -0.69
C ASP A 102 12.53 1.82 -0.61
N ALA A 103 11.80 2.06 -1.70
CA ALA A 103 10.39 1.71 -1.78
C ALA A 103 10.23 0.27 -2.29
N TRP A 104 9.49 -0.57 -1.56
CA TRP A 104 9.15 -1.91 -2.05
C TRP A 104 7.73 -1.91 -2.59
N ARG A 105 7.53 -2.66 -3.67
CA ARG A 105 6.27 -2.76 -4.40
C ARG A 105 5.87 -4.21 -4.52
N VAL A 106 4.64 -4.52 -4.11
CA VAL A 106 4.09 -5.87 -4.18
C VAL A 106 2.74 -5.83 -4.87
N LEU A 107 2.63 -6.55 -5.99
CA LEU A 107 1.34 -6.87 -6.58
C LEU A 107 0.89 -8.22 -6.01
N LEU A 108 -0.14 -8.19 -5.18
CA LEU A 108 -0.83 -9.38 -4.74
C LEU A 108 -1.91 -9.70 -5.77
N PRO A 109 -1.91 -10.91 -6.37
CA PRO A 109 -3.01 -11.31 -7.24
C PRO A 109 -4.33 -11.28 -6.45
N PRO A 110 -5.48 -11.18 -7.14
CA PRO A 110 -6.77 -11.28 -6.46
C PRO A 110 -6.78 -12.59 -5.69
N ARG A 111 -7.44 -12.63 -4.52
CA ARG A 111 -7.69 -13.94 -3.91
C ARG A 111 -8.44 -14.75 -4.95
N SER A 112 -7.85 -15.85 -5.42
CA SER A 112 -8.61 -16.84 -6.16
C SER A 112 -9.80 -17.16 -5.28
N SER A 113 -11.01 -16.92 -5.80
CA SER A 113 -12.25 -17.28 -5.12
C SER A 113 -12.23 -18.79 -4.98
N GLY A 114 -11.65 -19.28 -3.88
CA GLY A 114 -11.68 -20.69 -3.52
C GLY A 114 -13.15 -21.06 -3.38
N ARG A 115 -13.63 -21.89 -4.31
CA ARG A 115 -14.86 -22.65 -4.13
C ARG A 115 -14.72 -23.60 -2.96
#